data_AF-A0A2J5NLX6-F1
#
_entry.id   AF-A0A2J5NLX6-F1
#
_cell.length_a   1.000
_cell.length_b   1.000
_cell.length_c   1.000
_cell.angle_alpha   90.00
_cell.angle_beta   90.00
_cell.angle_gamma   90.00
#
_symmetry.space_group_name_H-M   'P 1'
#
loop_
_entity.id
_entity.type
_entity.pdbx_description
1 polymer ?
#
loop_
_entity_poly.entity_id
_entity_poly.type
_entity_poly.pdbx_seq_one_letter_code
_entity_poly.pdbx_strand_id
1 'polypeptide(L)'
;QVLTQLIARMEKASQALEFEEAARIRDQIQAVRRVTEKQFVSNTGDDLDVIGVSFDAGMACVHVLFIRQGKVLGSRSYFPKVPNGTELGEVVETFVGQFYLQGSQMRTLPGEILLDFNLGDKTLLADSLSELAGRRVNVQTKPRGDRARYLKLARTNAATALTTKLSQHSTITQRLRALATLLKLPAVNRMECFDISHTMGEQTVASCVVFDSNGPLRAEYRRYNITGITPGDDYAAMN
;
A
#
# COMPACT_ATOMS: atom_id res chain seq x y z
N GLN A 1 7.11 -9.37 -21.71
CA GLN A 1 5.86 -9.76 -22.40
C GLN A 1 5.01 -10.72 -21.57
N VAL A 2 5.54 -11.85 -21.07
CA VAL A 2 4.79 -12.83 -20.27
C VAL A 2 4.23 -12.27 -18.94
N LEU A 3 5.03 -11.50 -18.19
CA LEU A 3 4.59 -10.94 -16.90
C LEU A 3 3.42 -9.97 -17.05
N THR A 4 3.47 -9.13 -18.10
CA THR A 4 2.42 -8.15 -18.42
C THR A 4 1.10 -8.84 -18.77
N GLN A 5 1.16 -9.96 -19.49
CA GLN A 5 -0.02 -10.78 -19.78
C GLN A 5 -0.58 -11.46 -18.53
N LEU A 6 0.27 -11.96 -17.62
CA LEU A 6 -0.19 -12.55 -16.37
C LEU A 6 -0.82 -11.51 -15.43
N ILE A 7 -0.26 -10.29 -15.36
CA ILE A 7 -0.85 -9.18 -14.60
C ILE A 7 -2.22 -8.82 -15.18
N ALA A 8 -2.32 -8.64 -16.50
CA ALA A 8 -3.61 -8.36 -17.13
C ALA A 8 -4.64 -9.48 -16.91
N ARG A 9 -4.21 -10.76 -16.90
CA ARG A 9 -5.08 -11.90 -16.60
C ARG A 9 -5.50 -11.96 -15.14
N MET A 10 -4.60 -11.64 -14.20
CA MET A 10 -4.90 -11.57 -12.78
C MET A 10 -5.88 -10.43 -12.50
N GLU A 11 -5.68 -9.26 -13.12
CA GLU A 11 -6.60 -8.13 -13.02
C GLU A 11 -7.96 -8.48 -13.61
N LYS A 12 -7.99 -9.17 -14.76
CA LYS A 12 -9.24 -9.65 -15.36
C LYS A 12 -9.97 -10.67 -14.47
N ALA A 13 -9.26 -11.64 -13.89
CA ALA A 13 -9.84 -12.60 -12.93
C ALA A 13 -10.34 -11.91 -11.65
N SER A 14 -9.60 -10.91 -11.16
CA SER A 14 -10.02 -10.08 -10.02
C SER A 14 -11.24 -9.22 -10.35
N GLN A 15 -11.35 -8.69 -11.57
CA GLN A 15 -12.52 -7.95 -12.05
C GLN A 15 -13.73 -8.85 -12.26
N ALA A 16 -13.50 -10.11 -12.68
CA ALA A 16 -14.52 -11.14 -12.79
C ALA A 16 -14.87 -11.81 -11.45
N LEU A 17 -14.28 -11.36 -10.33
CA LEU A 17 -14.49 -11.89 -8.97
C LEU A 17 -14.07 -13.37 -8.79
N GLU A 18 -13.24 -13.89 -9.69
CA GLU A 18 -12.67 -15.25 -9.62
C GLU A 18 -11.44 -15.26 -8.70
N PHE A 19 -11.64 -15.10 -7.39
CA PHE A 19 -10.55 -14.86 -6.45
C PHE A 19 -9.57 -16.03 -6.31
N GLU A 20 -10.03 -17.28 -6.43
CA GLU A 20 -9.13 -18.44 -6.43
C GLU A 20 -8.21 -18.43 -7.64
N GLU A 21 -8.74 -18.11 -8.82
CA GLU A 21 -7.95 -18.04 -10.04
C GLU A 21 -7.05 -16.80 -10.04
N ALA A 22 -7.52 -15.66 -9.50
CA ALA A 22 -6.67 -14.48 -9.28
C ALA A 22 -5.53 -14.78 -8.29
N ALA A 23 -5.79 -15.53 -7.21
CA ALA A 23 -4.78 -15.97 -6.26
C ALA A 23 -3.77 -16.93 -6.92
N ARG A 24 -4.25 -17.88 -7.73
CA ARG A 24 -3.41 -18.81 -8.48
C ARG A 24 -2.54 -18.09 -9.52
N ILE A 25 -3.09 -17.14 -10.27
CA ILE A 25 -2.34 -16.33 -11.24
C ILE A 25 -1.35 -15.42 -10.51
N ARG A 26 -1.71 -14.85 -9.36
CA ARG A 26 -0.78 -14.09 -8.50
C ARG A 26 0.40 -14.96 -8.09
N ASP A 27 0.14 -16.20 -7.67
CA ASP A 27 1.19 -17.13 -7.26
C ASP A 27 2.05 -17.58 -8.47
N GLN A 28 1.47 -17.66 -9.67
CA GLN A 28 2.22 -17.85 -10.93
C GLN A 28 3.08 -16.63 -11.29
N ILE A 29 2.57 -15.41 -11.13
CA ILE A 29 3.35 -14.18 -11.30
C ILE A 29 4.55 -14.21 -10.35
N GLN A 30 4.33 -14.63 -9.10
CA GLN A 30 5.40 -14.78 -8.11
C GLN A 30 6.41 -15.87 -8.50
N ALA A 31 5.95 -17.02 -9.00
CA ALA A 31 6.82 -18.09 -9.47
C ALA A 31 7.67 -17.66 -10.68
N VAL A 32 7.06 -16.97 -11.65
CA VAL A 32 7.79 -16.43 -12.81
C VAL A 32 8.79 -15.36 -12.37
N ARG A 33 8.44 -14.50 -11.41
CA ARG A 33 9.39 -13.55 -10.79
C ARG A 33 10.56 -14.28 -10.14
N ARG A 34 10.31 -15.36 -9.38
CA ARG A 34 11.38 -16.19 -8.76
C ARG A 34 12.28 -16.85 -9.80
N VAL A 35 11.73 -17.33 -10.92
CA VAL A 35 12.53 -17.98 -11.98
C VAL A 35 13.32 -16.96 -12.77
N THR A 36 12.74 -15.80 -13.07
CA THR A 36 13.49 -14.69 -13.67
C THR A 36 14.60 -14.26 -12.72
N GLU A 37 14.32 -14.02 -11.44
CA GLU A 37 15.32 -13.75 -10.39
C GLU A 37 16.42 -14.84 -10.32
N LYS A 38 16.09 -16.13 -10.46
CA LYS A 38 17.06 -17.24 -10.50
C LYS A 38 17.85 -17.35 -11.81
N GLN A 39 17.31 -16.90 -12.95
CA GLN A 39 18.03 -16.83 -14.22
C GLN A 39 18.95 -15.61 -14.31
N PHE A 40 18.85 -14.67 -13.36
CA PHE A 40 19.75 -13.51 -13.25
C PHE A 40 20.99 -13.77 -12.38
N VAL A 41 21.53 -15.00 -12.40
CA VAL A 41 22.88 -15.30 -11.88
C VAL A 41 23.91 -14.90 -12.94
N SER A 42 24.01 -13.61 -13.23
CA SER A 42 25.23 -12.89 -13.63
C SER A 42 24.88 -11.45 -14.00
N ASN A 43 25.21 -10.49 -13.12
CA ASN A 43 25.80 -9.19 -13.45
C ASN A 43 25.77 -8.24 -12.24
N THR A 44 26.95 -7.99 -11.67
CA THR A 44 27.57 -6.69 -11.32
C THR A 44 26.73 -5.49 -10.82
N GLY A 45 25.60 -5.69 -10.14
CA GLY A 45 24.88 -4.60 -9.48
C GLY A 45 24.32 -5.02 -8.13
N ASP A 46 24.47 -4.16 -7.12
CA ASP A 46 23.99 -4.41 -5.76
C ASP A 46 22.46 -4.32 -5.67
N ASP A 47 21.86 -5.23 -4.89
CA ASP A 47 20.45 -5.18 -4.52
C ASP A 47 20.28 -4.21 -3.34
N LEU A 48 19.50 -3.16 -3.56
CA LEU A 48 19.31 -2.11 -2.57
C LEU A 48 17.86 -1.63 -2.51
N ASP A 49 17.38 -1.35 -1.31
CA ASP A 49 16.13 -0.64 -1.10
C ASP A 49 16.44 0.79 -0.65
N VAL A 50 15.66 1.76 -1.12
CA VAL A 50 15.84 3.17 -0.77
C VAL A 50 14.57 3.73 -0.17
N ILE A 51 14.68 4.25 1.04
CA ILE A 51 13.56 4.74 1.83
C ILE A 51 13.70 6.25 2.01
N GLY A 52 12.79 6.98 1.37
CA GLY A 52 12.60 8.42 1.56
C GLY A 52 11.42 8.69 2.49
N VAL A 53 11.54 9.71 3.33
CA VAL A 53 10.50 10.09 4.29
C VAL A 53 10.14 11.55 4.08
N SER A 54 8.85 11.86 4.16
CA SER A 54 8.35 13.23 4.21
C SER A 54 7.28 13.34 5.29
N PHE A 55 7.23 14.46 5.99
CA PHE A 55 6.28 14.72 7.05
C PHE A 55 5.81 16.16 6.97
N ASP A 56 4.49 16.35 6.96
CA ASP A 56 3.84 17.65 6.89
C ASP A 56 2.41 17.52 7.40
N ALA A 57 1.89 18.59 8.01
CA ALA A 57 0.53 18.67 8.54
C ALA A 57 0.06 17.45 9.37
N GLY A 58 0.97 16.86 10.16
CA GLY A 58 0.68 15.68 11.00
C GLY A 58 0.59 14.35 10.26
N MET A 59 0.91 14.32 8.96
CA MET A 59 0.91 13.11 8.13
C MET A 59 2.33 12.77 7.67
N ALA A 60 2.72 11.51 7.86
CA ALA A 60 3.97 10.97 7.33
C ALA A 60 3.73 10.20 6.03
N CYS A 61 4.67 10.33 5.09
CA CYS A 61 4.78 9.47 3.93
C CYS A 61 6.16 8.80 3.92
N VAL A 62 6.16 7.46 3.90
CA VAL A 62 7.37 6.65 3.70
C VAL A 62 7.31 6.05 2.31
N HIS A 63 8.26 6.43 1.44
CA HIS A 63 8.35 5.94 0.07
C HIS A 63 9.52 4.99 -0.07
N VAL A 64 9.26 3.78 -0.58
CA VAL A 64 10.27 2.73 -0.78
C VAL A 64 10.49 2.52 -2.28
N LEU A 65 11.74 2.67 -2.73
CA LEU A 65 12.20 2.25 -4.05
C LEU A 65 12.87 0.88 -3.93
N PHE A 66 12.53 -0.03 -4.83
CA PHE A 66 13.16 -1.35 -4.92
C PHE A 66 14.12 -1.35 -6.10
N ILE A 67 15.41 -1.50 -5.83
CA ILE A 67 16.45 -1.52 -6.85
C ILE A 67 17.15 -2.87 -6.81
N ARG A 68 17.21 -3.56 -7.95
CA ARG A 68 17.91 -4.84 -8.08
C ARG A 68 18.83 -4.74 -9.27
N GLN A 69 20.08 -5.14 -9.09
CA GLN A 69 21.12 -5.05 -10.13
C GLN A 69 21.22 -3.64 -10.77
N GLY A 70 21.10 -2.58 -9.96
CA GLY A 70 21.15 -1.19 -10.41
C GLY A 70 19.92 -0.68 -11.17
N LYS A 71 18.86 -1.49 -11.33
CA LYS A 71 17.62 -1.08 -12.00
C LYS A 71 16.48 -0.93 -11.00
N VAL A 72 15.68 0.12 -11.15
CA VAL A 72 14.47 0.33 -10.36
C VAL A 72 13.40 -0.67 -10.82
N LEU A 73 13.04 -1.62 -9.95
CA LEU A 73 11.97 -2.59 -10.21
C LEU A 73 10.58 -2.03 -9.93
N GLY A 74 10.49 -1.02 -9.07
CA GLY A 74 9.24 -0.37 -8.72
C GLY A 74 9.37 0.47 -7.45
N SER A 75 8.26 1.07 -7.06
CA SER A 75 8.19 1.89 -5.86
C SER A 75 6.81 1.83 -5.19
N ARG A 76 6.75 2.19 -3.91
CA ARG A 76 5.49 2.27 -3.17
C ARG A 76 5.55 3.31 -2.06
N SER A 77 4.48 4.10 -1.93
CA SER A 77 4.26 5.02 -0.80
C SER A 77 3.38 4.37 0.27
N TYR A 78 3.75 4.60 1.52
CA TYR A 78 3.04 4.18 2.72
C TYR A 78 2.77 5.41 3.58
N PHE A 79 1.60 5.43 4.24
CA PHE A 79 1.17 6.53 5.08
C PHE A 79 0.91 6.01 6.50
N PRO A 80 1.97 5.77 7.30
CA PRO A 80 1.80 5.29 8.66
C PRO A 80 1.05 6.32 9.50
N LYS A 81 0.24 5.83 10.45
CA LYS A 81 -0.41 6.72 11.44
C LYS A 81 0.67 7.30 12.34
N VAL A 82 0.58 8.61 12.59
CA VAL A 82 1.47 9.33 13.50
C VAL A 82 0.64 9.72 14.73
N PRO A 83 0.79 9.01 15.87
CA PRO A 83 0.10 9.39 17.09
C PRO A 83 0.58 10.77 17.59
N ASN A 84 -0.27 11.47 18.34
CA ASN A 84 0.08 12.76 18.91
C ASN A 84 1.25 12.60 19.90
N GLY A 85 2.28 13.43 19.75
CA GLY A 85 3.46 13.42 20.62
C GLY A 85 4.53 12.39 20.25
N THR A 86 4.35 11.62 19.18
CA THR A 86 5.36 10.68 18.68
C THR A 86 6.36 11.41 17.79
N GLU A 87 7.65 11.16 18.00
CA GLU A 87 8.70 11.69 17.13
C GLU A 87 8.71 10.95 15.78
N LEU A 88 9.03 11.67 14.69
CA LEU A 88 9.08 11.07 13.35
C LEU A 88 10.06 9.90 13.27
N GLY A 89 11.14 9.93 14.05
CA GLY A 89 12.11 8.84 14.11
C GLY A 89 11.51 7.52 14.58
N GLU A 90 10.72 7.55 15.64
CA GLU A 90 10.03 6.36 16.17
C GLU A 90 9.03 5.79 15.16
N VAL A 91 8.34 6.65 14.41
CA VAL A 91 7.42 6.24 13.34
C VAL A 91 8.17 5.52 12.22
N VAL A 92 9.31 6.07 11.79
CA VAL A 92 10.13 5.48 10.73
C VAL A 92 10.75 4.17 11.21
N GLU A 93 11.27 4.13 12.44
CA GLU A 93 11.85 2.93 13.04
C GLU A 93 10.83 1.79 13.13
N THR A 94 9.64 2.09 13.66
CA THR A 94 8.52 1.14 13.74
C THR A 94 8.11 0.65 12.36
N PHE A 95 7.97 1.57 11.39
CA PHE A 95 7.64 1.21 10.01
C PHE A 95 8.68 0.27 9.40
N VAL A 96 9.96 0.61 9.49
CA VAL A 96 11.06 -0.18 8.90
C VAL A 96 11.12 -1.57 9.55
N GLY A 97 11.01 -1.64 10.88
CA GLY A 97 10.95 -2.89 11.63
C GLY A 97 9.78 -3.78 11.17
N GLN A 98 8.55 -3.25 11.12
CA GLN A 98 7.39 -4.00 10.64
C GLN A 98 7.53 -4.39 9.16
N PHE A 99 7.99 -3.47 8.32
CA PHE A 99 8.10 -3.66 6.88
C PHE A 99 9.03 -4.83 6.52
N TYR A 100 10.18 -4.94 7.19
CA TYR A 100 11.15 -5.98 6.91
C TYR A 100 10.99 -7.21 7.79
N LEU A 101 10.69 -7.09 9.09
CA LEU A 101 10.65 -8.23 10.02
C LEU A 101 9.33 -8.99 9.96
N GLN A 102 8.19 -8.31 9.85
CA GLN A 102 6.87 -8.98 9.77
C GLN A 102 6.49 -9.36 8.33
N GLY A 103 7.05 -8.68 7.32
CA GLY A 103 6.87 -8.99 5.90
C GLY A 103 7.86 -10.01 5.33
N SER A 104 8.78 -10.52 6.15
CA SER A 104 9.99 -11.28 5.78
C SER A 104 9.73 -12.65 5.15
N GLN A 105 8.59 -13.30 5.41
CA GLN A 105 8.37 -14.65 4.87
C GLN A 105 8.20 -14.69 3.33
N MET A 106 8.06 -13.53 2.66
CA MET A 106 7.79 -13.49 1.22
C MET A 106 8.57 -12.43 0.42
N ARG A 107 9.55 -11.73 1.03
CA ARG A 107 10.36 -10.69 0.36
C ARG A 107 11.84 -11.01 0.40
N THR A 108 12.51 -10.85 -0.74
CA THR A 108 13.97 -10.91 -0.83
C THR A 108 14.56 -9.66 -0.16
N LEU A 109 15.16 -9.84 1.03
CA LEU A 109 15.85 -8.77 1.75
C LEU A 109 17.04 -8.26 0.93
N PRO A 110 17.21 -6.95 0.72
CA PRO A 110 18.32 -6.40 -0.04
C PRO A 110 19.66 -6.56 0.72
N GLY A 111 20.79 -6.42 0.02
CA GLY A 111 22.11 -6.37 0.67
C GLY A 111 22.37 -5.00 1.33
N GLU A 112 21.66 -3.96 0.88
CA GLU A 112 21.80 -2.60 1.39
C GLU A 112 20.46 -1.88 1.49
N ILE A 113 20.26 -1.11 2.56
CA ILE A 113 19.10 -0.25 2.76
C ILE A 113 19.61 1.18 2.93
N LEU A 114 19.22 2.05 2.02
CA LEU A 114 19.48 3.48 2.11
C LEU A 114 18.30 4.18 2.78
N LEU A 115 18.57 4.94 3.83
CA LEU A 115 17.53 5.58 4.63
C LEU A 115 17.81 7.07 4.78
N ASP A 116 16.78 7.88 4.59
CA ASP A 116 16.86 9.34 4.78
C ASP A 116 17.01 9.74 6.26
N PHE A 117 16.54 8.89 7.15
CA PHE A 117 16.43 9.16 8.57
C PHE A 117 17.54 8.46 9.37
N ASN A 118 18.06 9.10 10.41
CA ASN A 118 18.97 8.44 11.33
C ASN A 118 18.17 7.71 12.41
N LEU A 119 18.20 6.37 12.38
CA LEU A 119 17.57 5.55 13.40
C LEU A 119 18.50 5.47 14.62
N GLY A 120 17.91 5.45 15.82
CA GLY A 120 18.65 5.22 17.07
C GLY A 120 19.35 3.86 17.04
N ASP A 121 18.60 2.80 16.74
CA ASP A 121 19.08 1.42 16.77
C ASP A 121 19.37 0.83 15.38
N LYS A 122 19.98 1.64 14.53
CA LYS A 122 20.37 1.26 13.16
C LYS A 122 21.17 -0.04 13.10
N THR A 123 22.10 -0.24 14.04
CA THR A 123 22.97 -1.44 14.11
C THR A 123 22.16 -2.68 14.44
N LEU A 124 21.31 -2.59 15.46
CA LEU A 124 20.40 -3.67 15.90
C LEU A 124 19.48 -4.11 14.76
N LEU A 125 18.91 -3.15 14.02
CA LEU A 125 18.12 -3.44 12.83
C LEU A 125 18.95 -4.16 11.75
N ALA A 126 20.15 -3.64 11.42
CA ALA A 126 21.02 -4.26 10.42
C ALA A 126 21.42 -5.69 10.79
N ASP A 127 21.71 -5.94 12.07
CA ASP A 127 22.08 -7.26 12.58
C ASP A 127 20.90 -8.24 12.50
N SER A 128 19.71 -7.81 12.96
CA SER A 128 18.48 -8.61 12.88
C SER A 128 18.12 -8.98 11.44
N LEU A 129 18.25 -8.03 10.51
CA LEU A 129 18.01 -8.28 9.10
C LEU A 129 19.07 -9.17 8.47
N SER A 130 20.32 -9.07 8.92
CA SER A 130 21.41 -9.91 8.45
C SER A 130 21.22 -11.37 8.85
N GLU A 131 20.79 -11.59 10.10
CA GLU A 131 20.46 -12.92 10.63
C GLU A 131 19.31 -13.55 9.83
N LEU A 132 18.22 -12.81 9.62
CA LEU A 132 17.07 -13.28 8.83
C LEU A 132 17.43 -13.53 7.36
N ALA A 133 18.30 -12.72 6.78
CA ALA A 133 18.70 -12.87 5.38
C ALA A 133 19.74 -13.98 5.17
N GLY A 134 20.40 -14.47 6.22
CA GLY A 134 21.56 -15.36 6.12
C GLY A 134 22.78 -14.72 5.43
N ARG A 135 22.79 -13.40 5.29
CA ARG A 135 23.86 -12.61 4.66
C ARG A 135 23.90 -11.21 5.26
N ARG A 136 25.04 -10.54 5.15
CA ARG A 136 25.19 -9.17 5.66
C ARG A 136 24.24 -8.19 4.95
N VAL A 137 23.42 -7.50 5.74
CA VAL A 137 22.57 -6.39 5.33
C VAL A 137 23.11 -5.11 5.93
N ASN A 138 23.46 -4.13 5.09
CA ASN A 138 23.96 -2.85 5.56
C ASN A 138 22.85 -1.80 5.51
N VAL A 139 22.64 -1.07 6.60
CA VAL A 139 21.82 0.15 6.60
C VAL A 139 22.74 1.37 6.45
N GLN A 140 22.39 2.34 5.61
CA GLN A 140 23.22 3.50 5.28
C GLN A 140 22.36 4.77 5.21
N THR A 141 22.81 5.84 5.88
CA THR A 141 22.05 7.11 5.97
C THR A 141 22.71 8.28 5.26
N LYS A 142 23.99 8.14 4.90
CA LYS A 142 24.78 9.17 4.20
C LYS A 142 25.49 8.59 2.99
N PRO A 143 24.74 8.09 1.99
CA PRO A 143 25.33 7.54 0.77
C PRO A 143 26.05 8.61 -0.06
N ARG A 144 26.93 8.18 -0.96
CA ARG A 144 27.62 9.02 -1.96
C ARG A 144 27.34 8.51 -3.37
N GLY A 145 27.62 9.34 -4.38
CA GLY A 145 27.46 8.97 -5.79
C GLY A 145 26.03 8.62 -6.17
N ASP A 146 25.85 7.54 -6.95
CA ASP A 146 24.53 7.14 -7.44
C ASP A 146 23.56 6.74 -6.32
N ARG A 147 24.06 6.17 -5.22
CA ARG A 147 23.26 5.88 -4.02
C ARG A 147 22.62 7.16 -3.44
N ALA A 148 23.35 8.29 -3.45
CA ALA A 148 22.81 9.58 -3.00
C ALA A 148 21.73 10.11 -3.96
N ARG A 149 21.85 9.84 -5.26
CA ARG A 149 20.82 10.20 -6.25
C ARG A 149 19.53 9.42 -6.03
N TYR A 150 19.63 8.11 -5.76
CA TYR A 150 18.46 7.31 -5.42
C TYR A 150 17.79 7.79 -4.14
N LEU A 151 18.57 8.10 -3.11
CA LEU A 151 18.02 8.63 -1.86
C LEU A 151 17.27 9.95 -2.10
N LYS A 152 17.86 10.88 -2.87
CA LYS A 152 17.20 12.12 -3.27
C LYS A 152 15.90 11.85 -4.04
N LEU A 153 15.88 10.89 -4.96
CA LEU A 153 14.67 10.52 -5.71
C LEU A 153 13.58 9.98 -4.78
N ALA A 154 13.92 9.09 -3.85
CA ALA A 154 12.97 8.55 -2.89
C ALA A 154 12.35 9.65 -2.01
N ARG A 155 13.17 10.62 -1.57
CA ARG A 155 12.71 11.81 -0.83
C ARG A 155 11.72 12.65 -1.63
N THR A 156 12.07 12.97 -2.87
CA THR A 156 11.19 13.75 -3.76
C THR A 156 9.86 13.03 -3.97
N ASN A 157 9.88 11.73 -4.20
CA ASN A 157 8.65 10.94 -4.37
C ASN A 157 7.81 10.89 -3.09
N ALA A 158 8.44 10.79 -1.92
CA ALA A 158 7.74 10.86 -0.64
C ALA A 158 7.02 12.21 -0.47
N ALA A 159 7.71 13.32 -0.76
CA ALA A 159 7.12 14.65 -0.69
C ALA A 159 5.96 14.82 -1.68
N THR A 160 6.13 14.44 -2.95
CA THR A 160 5.06 14.51 -3.96
C THR A 160 3.84 13.66 -3.59
N ALA A 161 4.06 12.45 -3.06
CA ALA A 161 2.99 11.58 -2.61
C ALA A 161 2.25 12.16 -1.39
N LEU A 162 2.97 12.77 -0.46
CA LEU A 162 2.40 13.46 0.70
C LEU A 162 1.54 14.65 0.29
N THR A 163 2.06 15.55 -0.55
CA THR A 163 1.32 16.71 -1.07
C THR A 163 0.03 16.27 -1.76
N THR A 164 0.11 15.22 -2.58
CA THR A 164 -1.06 14.65 -3.26
C THR A 164 -2.08 14.08 -2.26
N LYS A 165 -1.62 13.41 -1.20
CA LYS A 165 -2.48 12.84 -0.18
C LYS A 165 -3.17 13.91 0.67
N LEU A 166 -2.44 14.96 1.03
CA LEU A 166 -2.95 16.11 1.78
C LEU A 166 -4.00 16.89 0.97
N SER A 167 -3.76 17.12 -0.33
CA SER A 167 -4.74 17.81 -1.19
C SER A 167 -6.04 17.00 -1.36
N GLN A 168 -5.93 15.67 -1.50
CA GLN A 168 -7.08 14.77 -1.51
C GLN A 168 -7.87 14.82 -0.19
N HIS A 169 -7.17 14.79 0.96
CA HIS A 169 -7.81 14.85 2.28
C HIS A 169 -8.55 16.17 2.51
N SER A 170 -7.92 17.29 2.14
CA SER A 170 -8.55 18.62 2.17
C SER A 170 -9.82 18.66 1.30
N THR A 171 -9.75 18.08 0.10
CA THR A 171 -10.90 18.01 -0.82
C THR A 171 -12.06 17.20 -0.24
N ILE A 172 -11.79 16.05 0.40
CA ILE A 172 -12.82 15.23 1.05
C ILE A 172 -13.46 15.99 2.20
N THR A 173 -12.65 16.63 3.06
CA THR A 173 -13.14 17.42 4.19
C THR A 173 -14.06 18.55 3.72
N GLN A 174 -13.68 19.27 2.67
CA GLN A 174 -14.51 20.34 2.09
C GLN A 174 -15.84 19.80 1.55
N ARG A 175 -15.83 18.66 0.85
CA ARG A 175 -17.04 18.02 0.32
C ARG A 175 -17.98 17.54 1.42
N LEU A 176 -17.46 16.92 2.47
CA LEU A 176 -18.26 16.47 3.62
C LEU A 176 -18.87 17.64 4.38
N ARG A 177 -18.15 18.77 4.54
CA ARG A 177 -18.71 19.99 5.12
C ARG A 177 -19.82 20.58 4.25
N ALA A 178 -19.62 20.66 2.93
CA ALA A 178 -20.65 21.16 2.02
C ALA A 178 -21.91 20.28 2.06
N LEU A 179 -21.75 18.95 2.13
CA LEU A 179 -22.85 18.01 2.28
C LEU A 179 -23.58 18.18 3.62
N ALA A 180 -22.84 18.31 4.72
CA ALA A 180 -23.42 18.54 6.06
C ALA A 180 -24.28 19.82 6.05
N THR A 181 -23.76 20.92 5.47
CA THR A 181 -24.51 22.17 5.30
C THR A 181 -25.76 21.98 4.46
N LEU A 182 -25.66 21.30 3.31
CA LEU A 182 -26.80 21.04 2.43
C LEU A 182 -27.92 20.25 3.13
N LEU A 183 -27.54 19.22 3.88
CA LEU A 183 -28.47 18.35 4.62
C LEU A 183 -28.88 18.93 5.99
N LYS A 184 -28.37 20.11 6.37
CA LYS A 184 -28.59 20.75 7.68
C LYS A 184 -28.19 19.86 8.87
N LEU A 185 -27.12 19.09 8.70
CA LEU A 185 -26.52 18.25 9.74
C LEU A 185 -25.34 18.97 10.40
N PRO A 186 -25.08 18.74 11.70
CA PRO A 186 -23.93 19.34 12.37
C PRO A 186 -22.59 18.86 11.79
N ALA A 187 -22.51 17.58 11.39
CA ALA A 187 -21.36 16.99 10.72
C ALA A 187 -21.73 15.66 10.05
N VAL A 188 -20.97 15.27 9.02
CA VAL A 188 -21.01 13.93 8.42
C VAL A 188 -19.71 13.22 8.80
N ASN A 189 -19.72 12.48 9.90
CA ASN A 189 -18.53 11.79 10.44
C ASN A 189 -18.33 10.41 9.81
N ARG A 190 -19.43 9.79 9.40
CA ARG A 190 -19.48 8.48 8.76
C ARG A 190 -20.60 8.48 7.75
N MET A 191 -20.35 7.88 6.59
CA MET A 191 -21.34 7.72 5.52
C MET A 191 -21.29 6.28 5.04
N GLU A 192 -22.44 5.62 5.07
CA GLU A 192 -22.62 4.28 4.53
C GLU A 192 -23.53 4.41 3.31
N CYS A 193 -23.03 3.99 2.16
CA CYS A 193 -23.77 4.04 0.91
C CYS A 193 -24.14 2.62 0.51
N PHE A 194 -25.44 2.37 0.35
CA PHE A 194 -25.98 1.09 -0.10
C PHE A 194 -26.33 1.17 -1.57
N ASP A 195 -25.88 0.19 -2.34
CA ASP A 195 -26.23 -0.02 -3.74
C ASP A 195 -26.91 -1.39 -3.88
N ILE A 196 -28.15 -1.43 -4.37
CA ILE A 196 -28.91 -2.66 -4.57
C ILE A 196 -28.84 -3.03 -6.05
N SER A 197 -28.24 -4.18 -6.32
CA SER A 197 -28.08 -4.70 -7.68
C SER A 197 -28.99 -5.91 -7.92
N HIS A 198 -29.64 -5.89 -9.08
CA HIS A 198 -30.49 -6.97 -9.59
C HIS A 198 -29.93 -7.48 -10.93
N THR A 199 -29.36 -8.68 -10.95
CA THR A 199 -29.11 -9.41 -12.21
C THR A 199 -30.34 -10.25 -12.51
N MET A 200 -30.96 -10.08 -13.70
CA MET A 200 -32.17 -10.85 -14.07
C MET A 200 -31.89 -12.36 -13.99
N GLY A 201 -32.40 -13.00 -12.94
CA GLY A 201 -32.26 -14.44 -12.68
C GLY A 201 -31.29 -14.82 -11.54
N GLU A 202 -30.56 -13.88 -10.96
CA GLU A 202 -29.67 -14.11 -9.81
C GLU A 202 -30.23 -13.47 -8.52
N GLN A 203 -29.70 -13.89 -7.36
CA GLN A 203 -30.10 -13.39 -6.04
C GLN A 203 -29.85 -11.87 -5.93
N THR A 204 -30.79 -11.13 -5.32
CA THR A 204 -30.60 -9.70 -5.03
C THR A 204 -29.41 -9.51 -4.10
N VAL A 205 -28.53 -8.56 -4.42
CA VAL A 205 -27.36 -8.25 -3.59
C VAL A 205 -27.28 -6.76 -3.29
N ALA A 206 -27.16 -6.43 -2.01
CA ALA A 206 -26.81 -5.09 -1.56
C ALA A 206 -25.30 -4.98 -1.29
N SER A 207 -24.68 -3.93 -1.80
CA SER A 207 -23.29 -3.56 -1.53
C SER A 207 -23.25 -2.33 -0.64
N CYS A 208 -22.56 -2.42 0.50
CA CYS A 208 -22.35 -1.30 1.41
C CYS A 208 -20.89 -0.84 1.33
N VAL A 209 -20.70 0.42 0.95
CA VAL A 209 -19.40 1.09 1.01
C VAL A 209 -19.41 2.12 2.13
N VAL A 210 -18.29 2.20 2.86
CA VAL A 210 -18.17 3.02 4.06
C VAL A 210 -17.15 4.11 3.84
N PHE A 211 -17.49 5.34 4.24
CA PHE A 211 -16.59 6.49 4.25
C PHE A 211 -16.55 7.12 5.66
N ASP A 212 -15.39 7.60 6.06
CA ASP A 212 -15.20 8.46 7.23
C ASP A 212 -14.64 9.84 6.82
N SER A 213 -14.26 10.65 7.82
CA SER A 213 -13.60 11.95 7.61
C SER A 213 -12.28 11.87 6.84
N ASN A 214 -11.70 10.69 6.67
CA ASN A 214 -10.44 10.45 5.94
C ASN A 214 -10.66 9.80 4.56
N GLY A 215 -11.91 9.51 4.20
CA GLY A 215 -12.28 8.92 2.92
C GLY A 215 -12.79 7.48 3.02
N PRO A 216 -12.63 6.65 1.98
CA PRO A 216 -13.21 5.31 1.95
C PRO A 216 -12.52 4.33 2.92
N LEU A 217 -13.31 3.66 3.76
CA LEU A 217 -12.92 2.61 4.70
C LEU A 217 -13.13 1.22 4.10
N ARG A 218 -12.25 0.81 3.19
CA ARG A 218 -12.37 -0.46 2.44
C ARG A 218 -12.50 -1.72 3.30
N ALA A 219 -11.87 -1.74 4.48
CA ALA A 219 -11.95 -2.89 5.40
C ALA A 219 -13.38 -3.12 5.94
N GLU A 220 -14.22 -2.10 5.89
CA GLU A 220 -15.59 -2.14 6.39
C GLU A 220 -16.62 -2.33 5.29
N TYR A 221 -16.19 -2.53 4.04
CA TYR A 221 -17.12 -2.80 2.95
C TYR A 221 -17.82 -4.15 3.19
N ARG A 222 -19.12 -4.20 2.90
CA ARG A 222 -19.93 -5.41 3.09
C ARG A 222 -20.76 -5.68 1.84
N ARG A 223 -21.02 -6.96 1.60
CA ARG A 223 -21.94 -7.44 0.57
C ARG A 223 -22.97 -8.32 1.28
N TYR A 224 -24.23 -8.04 1.05
CA TYR A 224 -25.36 -8.74 1.66
C TYR A 224 -26.13 -9.46 0.57
N ASN A 225 -26.20 -10.79 0.67
CA ASN A 225 -27.08 -11.59 -0.17
C ASN A 225 -28.48 -11.51 0.43
N ILE A 226 -29.44 -10.99 -0.33
CA ILE A 226 -30.80 -10.78 0.12
C ILE A 226 -31.66 -11.90 -0.43
N THR A 227 -32.43 -12.53 0.46
CA THR A 227 -33.27 -13.68 0.15
C THR A 227 -34.67 -13.47 0.72
N GLY A 228 -35.67 -14.17 0.17
CA GLY A 228 -37.05 -14.09 0.66
C GLY A 228 -37.83 -12.84 0.24
N ILE A 229 -37.30 -12.06 -0.71
CA ILE A 229 -37.99 -10.88 -1.28
C ILE A 229 -38.49 -11.15 -2.70
N THR A 230 -39.46 -10.35 -3.14
CA THR A 230 -39.89 -10.35 -4.55
C THR A 230 -38.73 -9.85 -5.43
N PRO A 231 -38.40 -10.52 -6.55
CA PRO A 231 -37.35 -10.06 -7.45
C PRO A 231 -37.61 -8.62 -7.94
N GLY A 232 -36.62 -7.73 -7.77
CA GLY A 232 -36.72 -6.33 -8.16
C GLY A 232 -37.37 -5.41 -7.11
N ASP A 233 -37.64 -5.89 -5.90
CA ASP A 233 -38.16 -5.09 -4.80
C ASP A 233 -37.04 -4.47 -3.96
N ASP A 234 -36.53 -3.32 -4.41
CA ASP A 234 -35.48 -2.55 -3.74
C ASP A 234 -35.88 -2.10 -2.32
N TYR A 235 -37.18 -1.87 -2.06
CA TYR A 235 -37.64 -1.45 -0.74
C TYR A 235 -37.60 -2.60 0.25
N ALA A 236 -38.01 -3.80 -0.17
CA ALA A 236 -37.86 -5.00 0.62
C ALA A 236 -36.38 -5.34 0.85
N ALA A 237 -35.51 -5.04 -0.12
CA ALA A 237 -34.07 -5.23 0.02
C ALA A 237 -33.39 -4.28 1.03
N MET A 238 -34.02 -3.16 1.38
CA MET A 238 -33.49 -2.20 2.37
C MET A 238 -33.96 -2.46 3.82
N ASN A 239 -34.95 -3.33 4.03
CA ASN A 239 -35.56 -3.60 5.35
C ASN A 239 -35.12 -4.96 5.92
#